data_AF-A0A7S0WDH3-F1
#
_entry.id   AF-A0A7S0WDH3-F1
#
_cell.length_a   1.000
_cell.length_b   1.000
_cell.length_c   1.000
_cell.angle_alpha   90.00
_cell.angle_beta   90.00
_cell.angle_gamma   90.00
#
_symmetry.space_group_name_H-M   'P 1'
#
loop_
_entity.id
_entity.type
_entity.pdbx_description
1 polymer ?
#
loop_
_entity_poly.entity_id
_entity_poly.type
_entity_poly.pdbx_seq_one_letter_code
_entity_poly.pdbx_strand_id
1 'polypeptide(L)'
;RIFPSDVARVGANAYKSVAAKGSEYATDGQRRLLSTWLKAHGCHHCGSKRGSVIGDHMPPNKKAFGSGAAAKANRRASLPRRIVNYIRGVPLQRFYPQCEPCSALQSVAVRTGTRKFVTH
;
A
#
# COMPACT_ATOMS: atom_id res chain seq x y z
N ARG A 1 0.71 -20.90 -12.61
CA ARG A 1 1.89 -20.46 -11.84
C ARG A 1 1.77 -18.94 -11.68
N ILE A 2 1.63 -18.41 -10.46
CA ILE A 2 1.50 -16.97 -10.23
C ILE A 2 2.92 -16.38 -10.18
N PHE A 3 3.19 -15.31 -10.94
CA PHE A 3 4.50 -14.65 -10.96
C PHE A 3 4.83 -14.03 -9.59
N PRO A 4 6.10 -14.03 -9.15
CA PRO A 4 6.49 -13.38 -7.90
C PRO A 4 6.10 -11.90 -7.87
N SER A 5 5.67 -11.41 -6.71
CA SER A 5 5.26 -10.03 -6.53
C SER A 5 6.40 -9.14 -6.03
N ASP A 6 6.66 -8.02 -6.71
CA ASP A 6 7.49 -6.92 -6.17
C ASP A 6 6.76 -6.24 -5.01
N VAL A 7 7.33 -6.27 -3.80
CA VAL A 7 6.71 -5.71 -2.58
C VAL A 7 6.47 -4.20 -2.63
N ALA A 8 7.10 -3.47 -3.56
CA ALA A 8 6.87 -2.05 -3.77
C ALA A 8 5.69 -1.76 -4.73
N ARG A 9 5.01 -2.80 -5.23
CA ARG A 9 3.88 -2.72 -6.16
C ARG A 9 2.66 -3.47 -5.62
N VAL A 10 1.51 -3.31 -6.26
CA VAL A 10 0.35 -4.16 -5.99
C VAL A 10 0.73 -5.61 -6.34
N GLY A 11 0.72 -6.50 -5.35
CA GLY A 11 1.00 -7.92 -5.54
C GLY A 11 -0.09 -8.69 -6.29
N ALA A 12 0.26 -9.89 -6.75
CA ALA A 12 -0.56 -10.70 -7.64
C ALA A 12 -1.86 -11.24 -7.01
N ASN A 13 -1.94 -11.28 -5.68
CA ASN A 13 -3.13 -11.75 -4.94
C ASN A 13 -4.03 -10.57 -4.48
N ALA A 14 -4.03 -9.46 -5.22
CA ALA A 14 -4.74 -8.24 -4.86
C ALA A 14 -6.25 -8.29 -5.18
N TYR A 15 -7.01 -9.13 -4.45
CA TYR A 15 -8.44 -9.34 -4.67
C TYR A 15 -9.35 -8.20 -4.19
N LYS A 16 -9.03 -7.60 -3.03
CA LYS A 16 -9.83 -6.55 -2.40
C LYS A 16 -8.94 -5.42 -1.91
N SER A 17 -9.49 -4.21 -1.87
CA SER A 17 -8.78 -3.02 -1.41
C SER A 17 -9.73 -1.95 -0.90
N VAL A 18 -9.23 -1.11 0.01
CA VAL A 18 -9.92 0.09 0.49
C VAL A 18 -9.26 1.31 -0.13
N ALA A 19 -10.03 2.31 -0.54
CA ALA A 19 -9.47 3.58 -0.98
C ALA A 19 -8.69 4.26 0.17
N ALA A 20 -7.46 4.69 -0.10
CA ALA A 20 -6.72 5.53 0.84
C ALA A 20 -7.13 7.00 0.62
N LYS A 21 -7.54 7.69 1.67
CA LYS A 21 -7.89 9.11 1.59
C LYS A 21 -6.61 9.93 1.65
N GLY A 22 -5.96 10.09 0.50
CA GLY A 22 -4.67 10.79 0.40
C GLY A 22 -3.54 9.97 1.01
N SER A 23 -2.69 10.63 1.82
CA SER A 23 -1.50 10.05 2.45
C SER A 23 -1.66 9.79 3.96
N GLU A 24 -2.91 9.81 4.45
CA GLU A 24 -3.27 9.46 5.83
C GLU A 24 -3.22 7.95 6.03
N TYR A 25 -2.80 7.50 7.22
CA TYR A 25 -2.79 6.07 7.54
C TYR A 25 -4.19 5.46 7.53
N ALA A 26 -4.26 4.14 7.34
CA ALA A 26 -5.51 3.40 7.45
C ALA A 26 -6.12 3.59 8.85
N THR A 27 -7.41 3.93 8.88
CA THR A 27 -8.17 4.02 10.14
C THR A 27 -8.36 2.63 10.74
N ASP A 28 -8.71 2.55 12.03
CA ASP A 28 -8.94 1.26 12.69
C ASP A 28 -10.06 0.45 12.04
N GLY A 29 -11.12 1.12 11.55
CA GLY A 29 -12.18 0.48 10.77
C GLY A 29 -11.65 -0.13 9.47
N GLN A 30 -10.77 0.59 8.76
CA GLN A 30 -10.13 0.08 7.55
C GLN A 30 -9.19 -1.09 7.87
N ARG A 31 -8.40 -1.00 8.95
CA ARG A 31 -7.51 -2.09 9.39
C ARG A 31 -8.29 -3.36 9.77
N ARG A 32 -9.42 -3.23 10.45
CA ARG A 32 -10.32 -4.35 10.76
C ARG A 32 -10.84 -5.00 9.48
N LEU A 33 -11.32 -4.20 8.52
CA LEU A 33 -11.78 -4.69 7.21
C LEU A 33 -10.67 -5.41 6.43
N LEU A 34 -9.47 -4.82 6.39
CA LEU A 34 -8.32 -5.43 5.73
C LEU A 34 -7.89 -6.73 6.43
N SER A 35 -8.00 -6.80 7.76
CA SER A 35 -7.71 -8.02 8.52
C SER A 35 -8.72 -9.12 8.23
N THR A 36 -10.01 -8.79 8.08
CA THR A 36 -11.03 -9.73 7.62
C THR A 36 -10.70 -10.25 6.22
N TRP A 37 -10.32 -9.37 5.30
CA TRP A 37 -9.93 -9.76 3.95
C TRP A 37 -8.61 -10.54 3.90
N LEU A 38 -7.65 -10.26 4.79
CA LEU A 38 -6.44 -11.07 4.92
C LEU A 38 -6.79 -12.52 5.24
N LYS A 39 -7.71 -12.75 6.19
CA LYS A 39 -8.17 -14.09 6.56
C LYS A 39 -8.93 -14.78 5.42
N ALA A 40 -9.76 -14.04 4.68
CA ALA A 40 -10.56 -14.59 3.59
C ALA A 40 -9.72 -14.89 2.32
N HIS A 41 -8.95 -13.91 1.86
CA HIS A 41 -8.30 -13.90 0.54
C HIS A 41 -6.78 -14.02 0.59
N GLY A 42 -6.18 -13.86 1.77
CA GLY A 42 -4.73 -13.88 1.94
C GLY A 42 -4.06 -12.54 1.69
N CYS A 43 -2.77 -12.49 2.02
CA CYS A 43 -1.90 -11.35 1.75
C CYS A 43 -1.81 -11.12 0.24
N HIS A 44 -1.98 -9.88 -0.20
CA HIS A 44 -1.96 -9.56 -1.62
C HIS A 44 -0.58 -9.79 -2.28
N HIS A 45 0.48 -9.93 -1.47
CA HIS A 45 1.78 -10.47 -1.87
C HIS A 45 1.82 -11.99 -1.67
N CYS A 46 2.27 -12.51 -0.53
CA CYS A 46 2.54 -13.95 -0.36
C CYS A 46 1.31 -14.89 -0.27
N GLY A 47 0.07 -14.39 -0.32
CA GLY A 47 -1.13 -15.23 -0.15
C GLY A 47 -1.38 -15.73 1.28
N SER A 48 -0.46 -15.50 2.23
CA SER A 48 -0.64 -15.92 3.63
C SER A 48 -1.91 -15.33 4.25
N LYS A 49 -2.69 -16.18 4.92
CA LYS A 49 -3.90 -15.80 5.66
C LYS A 49 -3.64 -15.54 7.15
N ARG A 50 -2.38 -15.57 7.58
CA ARG A 50 -1.95 -15.43 8.98
C ARG A 50 -1.30 -14.06 9.23
N GLY A 51 -1.37 -13.61 10.48
CA GLY A 51 -0.72 -12.38 10.97
C GLY A 51 -1.66 -11.18 11.06
N SER A 52 -1.05 -10.02 11.30
CA SER A 52 -1.72 -8.72 11.42
C SER A 52 -1.64 -7.93 10.09
N VAL A 53 -2.50 -6.91 9.94
CA VAL A 53 -2.44 -5.94 8.83
C VAL A 53 -2.12 -4.55 9.36
N ILE A 54 -1.06 -3.93 8.82
CA ILE A 54 -0.67 -2.56 9.16
C ILE A 54 -1.56 -1.53 8.43
N GLY A 55 -1.96 -1.85 7.20
CA GLY A 55 -2.72 -0.95 6.33
C GLY A 55 -1.83 0.10 5.65
N ASP A 56 -0.74 -0.36 5.05
CA ASP A 56 0.17 0.49 4.29
C ASP A 56 -0.37 0.83 2.90
N HIS A 57 0.05 1.99 2.38
CA HIS A 57 -0.41 2.49 1.09
C HIS A 57 0.24 1.74 -0.07
N MET A 58 -0.55 1.43 -1.08
CA MET A 58 -0.07 1.00 -2.38
C MET A 58 -0.55 1.96 -3.49
N PRO A 59 0.34 2.49 -4.34
CA PRO A 59 1.80 2.45 -4.20
C PRO A 59 2.28 3.16 -2.91
N PRO A 60 3.46 2.84 -2.37
CA PRO A 60 3.98 3.49 -1.17
C PRO A 60 4.10 5.01 -1.33
N ASN A 61 3.95 5.77 -0.25
CA ASN A 61 4.01 7.23 -0.25
C ASN A 61 5.24 7.81 -0.98
N LYS A 62 6.42 7.23 -0.78
CA LYS A 62 7.65 7.65 -1.47
C LYS A 62 7.58 7.43 -2.99
N LYS A 63 6.86 6.39 -3.45
CA LYS A 63 6.63 6.13 -4.88
C LYS A 63 5.54 7.03 -5.45
N ALA A 64 4.51 7.38 -4.68
CA ALA A 64 3.43 8.25 -5.11
C ALA A 64 3.84 9.74 -5.14
N PHE A 65 4.57 10.21 -4.14
CA PHE A 65 4.88 11.65 -3.94
C PHE A 65 6.36 11.99 -4.06
N GLY A 66 7.24 11.03 -4.36
CA GLY A 66 8.69 11.20 -4.47
C GLY A 66 9.42 11.27 -3.11
N SER A 67 8.76 11.75 -2.06
CA SER A 67 9.33 11.79 -0.70
C SER A 67 8.27 11.66 0.39
N GLY A 68 8.70 11.27 1.60
CA GLY A 68 7.83 11.25 2.78
C GLY A 68 7.35 12.65 3.19
N ALA A 69 8.18 13.68 3.00
CA ALA A 69 7.83 15.07 3.26
C ALA A 69 6.72 15.56 2.30
N ALA A 70 6.84 15.25 1.00
CA ALA A 70 5.82 15.57 0.01
C ALA A 70 4.52 14.80 0.28
N ALA A 71 4.60 13.54 0.70
CA ALA A 71 3.42 12.78 1.13
C ALA A 71 2.76 13.45 2.35
N LYS A 72 3.52 13.83 3.38
CA LYS A 72 3.00 14.50 4.58
C LYS A 72 2.30 15.82 4.25
N ALA A 73 2.90 16.64 3.37
CA ALA A 73 2.30 17.88 2.88
C ALA A 73 0.97 17.69 2.15
N ASN A 74 0.69 16.47 1.66
CA ASN A 74 -0.54 16.13 0.95
C ASN A 74 -1.65 15.50 1.82
N ARG A 75 -1.40 15.23 3.12
CA ARG A 75 -2.40 14.56 4.00
C ARG A 75 -3.72 15.32 4.10
N ARG A 76 -3.67 16.65 4.00
CA ARG A 76 -4.82 17.55 4.04
C ARG A 76 -4.79 18.52 2.88
N ALA A 77 -4.40 18.03 1.70
CA ALA A 77 -4.30 18.83 0.50
C ALA A 77 -5.63 19.54 0.20
N SER A 78 -5.57 20.86 0.02
CA SER A 78 -6.71 21.67 -0.43
C SER A 78 -7.18 21.24 -1.84
N LEU A 79 -8.41 21.60 -2.21
CA LEU A 79 -8.98 21.23 -3.52
C LEU A 79 -8.06 21.64 -4.71
N PRO A 80 -7.48 22.85 -4.75
CA PRO A 80 -6.52 23.21 -5.81
C PRO A 80 -5.29 22.29 -5.84
N ARG A 81 -4.75 21.94 -4.67
CA ARG A 81 -3.60 21.03 -4.56
C ARG A 81 -3.93 19.63 -5.07
N ARG A 82 -5.16 19.15 -4.84
CA ARG A 82 -5.65 17.87 -5.35
C ARG A 82 -5.76 17.88 -6.88
N ILE A 83 -6.22 18.99 -7.47
CA ILE A 83 -6.27 19.17 -8.93
C ILE A 83 -4.85 19.17 -9.51
N VAL A 84 -3.91 19.90 -8.90
CA VAL A 84 -2.50 19.90 -9.33
C VAL A 84 -1.90 18.49 -9.27
N ASN A 85 -2.15 17.74 -8.20
CA ASN A 85 -1.68 16.35 -8.08
C ASN A 85 -2.29 15.44 -9.16
N TYR A 86 -3.56 15.65 -9.48
CA TYR A 86 -4.24 14.93 -10.56
C TYR A 86 -3.59 15.22 -11.93
N ILE A 87 -3.36 16.51 -12.25
CA ILE A 87 -2.69 16.92 -13.50
C ILE A 87 -1.26 16.36 -13.56
N ARG A 88 -0.56 16.30 -12.43
CA ARG A 88 0.79 15.72 -12.32
C ARG A 88 0.80 14.18 -12.33
N GLY A 89 -0.34 13.52 -12.44
CA GLY A 89 -0.44 12.07 -12.51
C GLY A 89 -0.07 11.35 -11.20
N VAL A 90 -0.24 12.01 -10.04
CA VAL A 90 -0.01 11.34 -8.75
C VAL A 90 -1.01 10.18 -8.60
N PRO A 91 -0.53 8.94 -8.41
CA PRO A 91 -1.40 7.77 -8.40
C PRO A 91 -2.33 7.78 -7.19
N LEU A 92 -3.59 7.37 -7.41
CA LEU A 92 -4.53 7.12 -6.33
C LEU A 92 -4.05 5.93 -5.50
N GLN A 93 -3.79 6.17 -4.22
CA GLN A 93 -3.33 5.12 -3.31
C GLN A 93 -4.51 4.33 -2.74
N ARG A 94 -4.24 3.07 -2.40
CA ARG A 94 -5.20 2.14 -1.81
C ARG A 94 -4.53 1.30 -0.74
N PHE A 95 -5.31 0.82 0.22
CA PHE A 95 -4.88 -0.16 1.20
C PHE A 95 -5.27 -1.56 0.73
N TYR A 96 -4.32 -2.49 0.77
CA TYR A 96 -4.53 -3.90 0.47
C TYR A 96 -4.26 -4.76 1.71
N PRO A 97 -4.86 -5.95 1.83
CA PRO A 97 -4.52 -6.89 2.89
C PRO A 97 -3.06 -7.32 2.75
N GLN A 98 -2.17 -6.76 3.57
CA GLN A 98 -0.74 -7.04 3.56
C GLN A 98 -0.34 -7.56 4.94
N CYS A 99 0.29 -8.74 4.98
CA CYS A 99 0.82 -9.28 6.23
C CYS A 99 2.06 -8.50 6.68
N GLU A 100 2.29 -8.46 7.99
CA GLU A 100 3.43 -7.78 8.60
C GLU A 100 4.80 -8.13 7.98
N PRO A 101 5.16 -9.41 7.70
CA PRO A 101 6.43 -9.72 7.03
C PRO A 101 6.58 -9.06 5.65
N CYS A 102 5.51 -9.03 4.85
CA CYS A 102 5.53 -8.36 3.54
C CYS A 102 5.60 -6.83 3.69
N SER A 103 4.94 -6.25 4.69
CA SER A 103 5.05 -4.81 5.02
C SER A 103 6.47 -4.42 5.41
N ALA A 104 7.13 -5.25 6.23
CA ALA A 104 8.52 -5.03 6.63
C ALA A 104 9.47 -5.09 5.42
N LEU A 105 9.31 -6.10 4.55
CA LEU A 105 10.06 -6.20 3.29
C LEU A 105 9.82 -5.00 2.36
N GLN A 106 8.57 -4.55 2.24
CA GLN A 106 8.24 -3.35 1.49
C GLN A 106 8.97 -2.12 2.05
N SER A 107 8.95 -1.94 3.37
CA SER A 107 9.62 -0.81 4.02
C SER A 107 11.12 -0.79 3.70
N VAL A 108 11.78 -1.95 3.71
CA VAL A 108 13.18 -2.09 3.30
C VAL A 108 13.37 -1.78 1.82
N ALA A 109 12.53 -2.33 0.93
CA ALA A 109 12.61 -2.10 -0.51
C ALA A 109 12.44 -0.61 -0.87
N VAL A 110 11.47 0.07 -0.26
CA VAL A 110 11.19 1.50 -0.47
C VAL A 110 12.32 2.38 0.08
N ARG A 111 12.88 2.02 1.24
CA ARG A 111 14.01 2.74 1.84
C ARG A 111 15.27 2.64 0.98
N THR A 112 15.64 1.42 0.59
CA THR A 112 16.88 1.11 -0.14
C THR A 112 16.78 1.32 -1.65
N GLY A 113 15.57 1.46 -2.19
CA GLY A 113 15.36 1.55 -3.65
C GLY A 113 15.55 0.22 -4.38
N THR A 114 15.70 -0.90 -3.66
CA THR A 114 15.91 -2.23 -4.24
C THR A 114 14.58 -2.93 -4.55
N ARG A 115 14.59 -3.81 -5.57
CA ARG A 115 13.46 -4.71 -5.84
C ARG A 115 13.54 -5.89 -4.90
N LYS A 116 12.44 -6.21 -4.23
CA LYS A 116 12.31 -7.39 -3.37
C LYS A 116 11.07 -8.16 -3.81
N PHE A 117 11.26 -9.44 -4.15
CA PHE A 117 10.19 -10.29 -4.65
C PHE A 117 9.71 -11.25 -3.57
N VAL A 118 8.41 -11.53 -3.59
CA VAL A 118 7.76 -12.50 -2.72
C VAL A 118 7.06 -13.52 -3.61
N THR A 119 7.33 -14.80 -3.36
CA THR A 119 6.66 -15.93 -4.00
C THR A 119 5.35 -16.27 -3.28
N HIS A 120 4.49 -17.02 -3.96
CA HIS A 120 3.11 -17.33 -3.56
C HIS A 120 2.97 -18.77 -3.13
#